data_AF-A0A9X4KF50-F1
#
_entry.id   AF-A0A9X4KF50-F1
#
_cell.length_a   1.000
_cell.length_b   1.000
_cell.length_c   1.000
_cell.angle_alpha   90.00
_cell.angle_beta   90.00
_cell.angle_gamma   90.00
#
_symmetry.space_group_name_H-M   'P 1'
#
loop_
_entity.id
_entity.type
_entity.pdbx_description
1 polymer ?
#
loop_
_entity_poly.entity_id
_entity_poly.type
_entity_poly.pdbx_seq_one_letter_code
_entity_poly.pdbx_strand_id
1 'polypeptide(L)'
;MRTAVMKRLGKAKEDQKGFTLIELLAVIVILAVIAAIAIPLIGGIINKSKKDADVSTARQIYDAARLYVTSELNGENPKVVTTTPTSDGKLTVKQLQTKGYLDTNITLPSTKKPLNVDDSYLQYKADGTLETITLTDTSSTAIAKTYPASEVIAVESTR
;
A
#
# COMPACT_ATOMS: atom_id res chain seq x y z
N MET A 1 43.34 -40.03 -55.62
CA MET A 1 43.02 -39.53 -54.27
C MET A 1 41.87 -38.50 -54.28
N ARG A 2 40.66 -38.85 -54.75
CA ARG A 2 39.55 -37.86 -54.91
C ARG A 2 38.15 -38.34 -54.47
N THR A 3 38.02 -39.39 -53.65
CA THR A 3 36.69 -40.01 -53.43
C THR A 3 36.40 -40.47 -52.01
N ALA A 4 36.78 -39.68 -50.99
CA ALA A 4 36.41 -39.98 -49.59
C ALA A 4 35.75 -38.82 -48.82
N VAL A 5 35.73 -37.60 -49.36
CA VAL A 5 35.33 -36.41 -48.58
C VAL A 5 33.82 -36.10 -48.69
N MET A 6 33.09 -36.65 -49.66
CA MET A 6 31.69 -36.28 -49.93
C MET A 6 30.59 -37.09 -49.20
N LYS A 7 30.93 -38.02 -48.28
CA LYS A 7 29.91 -38.87 -47.61
C LYS A 7 29.38 -38.33 -46.26
N ARG A 8 29.82 -37.16 -45.80
CA ARG A 8 29.44 -36.63 -44.46
C ARG A 8 28.50 -35.42 -44.45
N LEU A 9 28.07 -34.92 -45.60
CA LEU A 9 27.18 -33.74 -45.69
C LEU A 9 25.68 -34.06 -45.79
N GLY A 10 25.28 -35.33 -45.77
CA GLY A 10 23.89 -35.76 -46.07
C GLY A 10 23.06 -36.28 -44.89
N LYS A 11 23.52 -36.16 -43.64
CA LYS A 11 22.83 -36.78 -42.48
C LYS A 11 22.57 -35.83 -41.29
N ALA A 12 22.31 -34.56 -41.56
CA ALA A 12 21.81 -33.61 -40.56
C ALA A 12 20.42 -33.10 -40.97
N LYS A 13 19.48 -34.02 -41.22
CA LYS A 13 18.05 -33.76 -40.99
C LYS A 13 17.70 -34.53 -39.72
N GLU A 14 18.25 -34.07 -38.60
CA GLU A 14 17.69 -34.46 -37.32
C GLU A 14 16.28 -33.89 -37.25
N ASP A 15 15.35 -34.72 -36.77
CA ASP A 15 13.92 -34.47 -36.65
C ASP A 15 13.63 -33.22 -35.80
N GLN A 16 13.72 -32.04 -36.38
CA GLN A 16 13.13 -30.83 -35.82
C GLN A 16 11.61 -30.94 -36.00
N LYS A 17 10.98 -31.76 -35.15
CA LYS A 17 9.54 -31.75 -34.94
C LYS A 17 9.19 -30.39 -34.35
N GLY A 18 8.91 -29.43 -35.21
CA GLY A 18 8.40 -28.12 -34.82
C GLY A 18 7.06 -28.29 -34.09
N PHE A 19 6.83 -27.46 -33.08
CA PHE A 19 5.53 -27.35 -32.44
C PHE A 19 4.45 -27.06 -33.48
N THR A 20 3.33 -27.76 -33.41
CA THR A 20 2.21 -27.45 -34.29
C THR A 20 1.48 -26.20 -33.79
N LEU A 21 0.94 -25.40 -34.71
CA LEU A 21 0.16 -24.21 -34.34
C LEU A 21 -1.07 -24.58 -33.49
N ILE A 22 -1.64 -25.77 -33.69
CA ILE A 22 -2.81 -26.24 -32.95
C ILE A 22 -2.48 -26.54 -31.48
N GLU A 23 -1.29 -27.09 -31.19
CA GLU A 23 -0.84 -27.31 -29.81
C GLU A 23 -0.65 -25.99 -29.08
N LEU A 24 -0.08 -24.99 -29.75
CA LEU A 24 0.10 -23.65 -29.18
C LEU A 24 -1.25 -22.95 -29.00
N LEU A 25 -2.18 -23.14 -29.94
CA LEU A 25 -3.54 -22.59 -29.87
C LEU A 25 -4.33 -23.13 -28.68
N ALA A 26 -4.27 -24.44 -28.42
CA ALA A 26 -4.97 -25.03 -27.28
C ALA A 26 -4.49 -24.42 -25.93
N VAL A 27 -3.19 -24.16 -25.80
CA VAL A 27 -2.61 -23.58 -24.57
C VAL A 27 -3.08 -22.15 -24.35
N ILE A 28 -3.06 -21.30 -25.38
CA ILE A 28 -3.50 -19.90 -25.22
C ILE A 28 -4.98 -19.79 -24.87
N VAL A 29 -5.82 -20.72 -25.37
CA VAL A 29 -7.25 -20.76 -25.02
C VAL A 29 -7.44 -21.06 -23.54
N ILE A 30 -6.72 -22.05 -23.00
CA ILE A 30 -6.80 -22.39 -21.57
C ILE A 30 -6.28 -21.22 -20.72
N LEU A 31 -5.15 -20.60 -21.11
CA LEU A 31 -4.61 -19.43 -20.41
C LEU A 31 -5.56 -18.23 -20.44
N ALA A 32 -6.28 -18.02 -21.55
CA ALA A 32 -7.26 -16.94 -21.67
C ALA A 32 -8.43 -17.12 -20.68
N VAL A 33 -8.95 -18.34 -20.55
CA VAL A 33 -10.02 -18.65 -19.59
C VAL A 33 -9.56 -18.44 -18.15
N ILE A 34 -8.35 -18.91 -17.79
CA ILE A 34 -7.78 -18.72 -16.46
C ILE A 34 -7.57 -17.21 -16.19
N ALA A 35 -6.98 -16.49 -17.13
CA ALA A 35 -6.71 -15.06 -17.00
C ALA A 35 -7.98 -14.24 -16.80
N ALA A 36 -9.07 -14.59 -17.50
CA ALA A 36 -10.36 -13.90 -17.40
C ALA A 36 -10.92 -13.88 -15.96
N ILE A 37 -10.72 -14.94 -15.18
CA ILE A 37 -11.16 -15.03 -13.78
C ILE A 37 -10.08 -14.51 -12.82
N ALA A 38 -8.82 -14.83 -13.10
CA ALA A 38 -7.71 -14.51 -12.20
C ALA A 38 -7.45 -13.00 -12.08
N ILE A 39 -7.51 -12.25 -13.18
CA ILE A 39 -7.20 -10.81 -13.20
C ILE A 39 -8.11 -9.99 -12.24
N PRO A 40 -9.45 -10.05 -12.32
CA PRO A 40 -10.31 -9.29 -11.42
C PRO A 40 -10.16 -9.74 -9.95
N LEU A 41 -10.02 -11.05 -9.71
CA LEU A 41 -9.84 -11.60 -8.37
C LEU A 41 -8.54 -11.10 -7.71
N ILE A 42 -7.42 -11.19 -8.43
CA ILE A 42 -6.12 -10.72 -7.94
C ILE A 42 -6.15 -9.19 -7.76
N GLY A 43 -6.79 -8.44 -8.66
CA GLY A 43 -6.97 -6.99 -8.52
C GLY A 43 -7.69 -6.61 -7.22
N GLY A 44 -8.78 -7.32 -6.88
CA GLY A 44 -9.51 -7.13 -5.63
C GLY A 44 -8.65 -7.42 -4.39
N ILE A 45 -7.90 -8.54 -4.40
CA ILE A 45 -7.00 -8.92 -3.30
C ILE A 45 -5.90 -7.86 -3.12
N ILE A 46 -5.26 -7.41 -4.21
CA ILE A 46 -4.22 -6.38 -4.15
C ILE A 46 -4.76 -5.08 -3.57
N ASN A 47 -5.96 -4.66 -3.97
CA ASN A 47 -6.58 -3.44 -3.44
C ASN A 47 -6.88 -3.57 -1.95
N LYS A 48 -7.36 -4.73 -1.50
CA LYS A 48 -7.54 -5.01 -0.07
C LYS A 48 -6.22 -4.98 0.68
N SER A 49 -5.18 -5.68 0.20
CA SER A 49 -3.86 -5.69 0.84
C SER A 49 -3.26 -4.29 0.93
N LYS A 50 -3.44 -3.45 -0.10
CA LYS A 50 -3.03 -2.04 -0.07
C LYS A 50 -3.79 -1.25 1.00
N LYS A 51 -5.11 -1.44 1.11
CA LYS A 51 -5.93 -0.79 2.14
C LYS A 51 -5.47 -1.22 3.55
N ASP A 52 -5.32 -2.52 3.76
CA ASP A 52 -4.91 -3.09 5.06
C ASP A 52 -3.50 -2.58 5.46
N ALA A 53 -2.59 -2.42 4.49
CA ALA A 53 -1.26 -1.84 4.71
C ALA A 53 -1.30 -0.32 5.02
N ASP A 54 -2.18 0.44 4.36
CA ASP A 54 -2.41 1.85 4.70
C ASP A 54 -3.00 1.98 6.13
N VAL A 55 -3.94 1.10 6.52
CA VAL A 55 -4.50 1.05 7.89
C VAL A 55 -3.40 0.77 8.91
N SER A 56 -2.48 -0.15 8.61
CA SER A 56 -1.30 -0.39 9.46
C SER A 56 -0.41 0.86 9.59
N THR A 57 -0.28 1.66 8.54
CA THR A 57 0.47 2.93 8.59
C THR A 57 -0.26 3.96 9.44
N ALA A 58 -1.59 4.08 9.27
CA ALA A 58 -2.45 4.91 10.10
C ALA A 58 -2.33 4.52 11.59
N ARG A 59 -2.19 3.22 11.88
CA ARG A 59 -1.98 2.71 13.24
C ARG A 59 -0.65 3.17 13.84
N GLN A 60 0.45 3.10 13.08
CA GLN A 60 1.75 3.61 13.56
C GLN A 60 1.67 5.11 13.89
N ILE A 61 0.96 5.88 13.05
CA ILE A 61 0.71 7.31 13.29
C ILE A 61 -0.15 7.52 14.55
N TYR A 62 -1.16 6.67 14.77
CA TYR A 62 -1.97 6.70 16.00
C TYR A 62 -1.14 6.42 17.26
N ASP A 63 -0.30 5.39 17.24
CA ASP A 63 0.52 5.03 18.40
C ASP A 63 1.53 6.15 18.71
N ALA A 64 2.12 6.77 17.68
CA ALA A 64 2.97 7.96 17.81
C ALA A 64 2.21 9.16 18.39
N ALA A 65 0.98 9.41 17.91
CA ALA A 65 0.11 10.46 18.43
C ALA A 65 -0.26 10.23 19.90
N ARG A 66 -0.61 8.99 20.27
CA ARG A 66 -0.93 8.62 21.66
C ARG A 66 0.26 8.83 22.58
N LEU A 67 1.46 8.49 22.12
CA LEU A 67 2.68 8.72 22.87
C LEU A 67 2.90 10.22 23.09
N TYR A 68 2.83 11.02 22.02
CA TYR A 68 2.94 12.49 22.07
C TYR A 68 1.93 13.12 23.03
N VAL A 69 0.67 12.69 22.98
CA VAL A 69 -0.38 13.18 23.88
C VAL A 69 -0.04 12.87 25.34
N THR A 70 0.46 11.66 25.61
CA THR A 70 0.75 11.23 26.98
C THR A 70 1.98 11.94 27.54
N SER A 71 3.01 12.17 26.72
CA SER A 71 4.27 12.78 27.16
C SER A 71 4.24 14.30 27.22
N GLU A 72 3.64 14.97 26.23
CA GLU A 72 3.70 16.44 26.09
C GLU A 72 2.39 17.12 26.50
N LEU A 73 1.26 16.41 26.38
CA LEU A 73 -0.08 16.96 26.65
C LEU A 73 -0.69 16.40 27.94
N ASN A 74 0.10 15.75 28.80
CA ASN A 74 -0.35 15.16 30.07
C ASN A 74 -1.54 14.19 29.92
N GLY A 75 -1.64 13.51 28.78
CA GLY A 75 -2.76 12.60 28.47
C GLY A 75 -4.01 13.31 27.96
N GLU A 76 -3.96 14.63 27.80
CA GLU A 76 -5.06 15.42 27.25
C GLU A 76 -4.96 15.40 25.71
N ASN A 77 -5.84 14.65 25.06
CA ASN A 77 -5.92 14.65 23.60
C ASN A 77 -6.11 16.08 23.10
N PRO A 78 -5.57 16.45 21.91
CA PRO A 78 -5.70 17.79 21.37
C PRO A 78 -7.17 18.12 21.12
N LYS A 79 -7.82 18.65 22.15
CA LYS A 79 -9.17 19.17 22.15
C LYS A 79 -9.12 20.56 21.53
N VAL A 80 -10.24 21.00 20.99
CA VAL A 80 -10.47 22.39 20.56
C VAL A 80 -10.47 23.32 21.79
N VAL A 81 -9.35 23.46 22.52
CA VAL A 81 -9.22 24.41 23.63
C VAL A 81 -7.78 24.91 23.71
N THR A 82 -7.58 26.09 23.13
CA THR A 82 -6.54 27.12 23.36
C THR A 82 -5.45 26.73 24.38
N THR A 83 -4.27 26.25 23.95
CA THR A 83 -3.08 27.13 23.91
C THR A 83 -2.15 26.96 22.71
N THR A 84 -2.27 25.91 21.88
CA THR A 84 -2.14 26.00 20.40
C THR A 84 -2.82 24.79 19.70
N PRO A 85 -4.13 24.58 19.87
CA PRO A 85 -4.86 23.57 19.11
C PRO A 85 -5.21 24.16 17.75
N THR A 86 -5.03 23.37 16.70
CA THR A 86 -5.71 23.65 15.44
C THR A 86 -7.21 23.73 15.74
N SER A 87 -7.92 24.66 15.09
CA SER A 87 -9.29 25.05 15.42
C SER A 87 -10.34 23.92 15.37
N ASP A 88 -9.95 22.71 14.99
CA ASP A 88 -10.85 21.59 14.75
C ASP A 88 -10.54 20.34 15.57
N GLY A 89 -9.52 20.31 16.45
CA GLY A 89 -9.12 19.05 17.13
C GLY A 89 -8.29 18.13 16.22
N LYS A 90 -7.52 18.73 15.31
CA LYS A 90 -6.64 18.04 14.37
C LYS A 90 -5.20 18.01 14.91
N LEU A 91 -4.59 16.83 14.88
CA LEU A 91 -3.17 16.62 15.14
C LEU A 91 -2.48 16.26 13.82
N THR A 92 -1.60 17.11 13.32
CA THR A 92 -0.96 16.87 12.02
C THR A 92 0.25 15.95 12.15
N VAL A 93 0.50 15.16 11.11
CA VAL A 93 1.68 14.27 11.03
C VAL A 93 2.98 15.08 11.12
N LYS A 94 3.01 16.29 10.55
CA LYS A 94 4.14 17.22 10.65
C LYS A 94 4.51 17.56 12.11
N GLN A 95 3.53 17.73 12.99
CA GLN A 95 3.80 17.99 14.41
C GLN A 95 4.50 16.79 15.05
N LEU A 96 4.03 15.58 14.76
CA LEU A 96 4.62 14.34 15.29
C LEU A 96 6.06 14.13 14.81
N GLN A 97 6.34 14.41 13.54
CA GLN A 97 7.69 14.31 12.99
C GLN A 97 8.63 15.39 13.55
N THR A 98 8.16 16.64 13.63
CA THR A 98 8.96 17.75 14.17
C THR A 98 9.34 17.50 15.64
N LYS A 99 8.44 16.85 16.39
CA LYS A 99 8.64 16.49 17.79
C LYS A 99 9.37 15.16 17.98
N GLY A 100 9.72 14.45 16.92
CA GLY A 100 10.49 13.20 16.97
C GLY A 100 9.70 11.95 17.37
N TYR A 101 8.37 12.02 17.38
CA TYR A 101 7.50 10.88 17.72
C TYR A 101 7.21 9.97 16.52
N LEU A 102 7.53 10.42 15.30
CA LEU A 102 7.23 9.72 14.05
C LEU A 102 8.37 9.91 13.04
N ASP A 103 8.68 8.87 12.26
CA ASP A 103 9.70 8.93 11.20
C ASP A 103 9.27 9.88 10.07
N THR A 104 10.23 10.60 9.51
CA THR A 104 10.08 11.48 8.35
C THR A 104 9.89 10.72 7.03
N ASN A 105 10.36 9.48 6.95
CA ASN A 105 10.42 8.69 5.72
C ASN A 105 9.30 7.66 5.58
N ILE A 106 8.06 8.06 5.88
CA ILE A 106 6.90 7.17 5.74
C ILE A 106 6.41 7.21 4.29
N THR A 107 6.33 6.03 3.67
CA THR A 107 5.73 5.85 2.34
C THR A 107 4.43 5.08 2.45
N LEU A 108 3.39 5.53 1.74
CA LEU A 108 2.10 4.86 1.70
C LEU A 108 2.17 3.61 0.80
N PRO A 109 1.90 2.40 1.30
CA PRO A 109 1.96 1.18 0.51
C PRO A 109 1.01 1.17 -0.69
N SER A 110 -0.12 1.87 -0.60
CA SER A 110 -1.10 1.91 -1.68
C SER A 110 -0.69 2.75 -2.90
N THR A 111 -0.06 3.90 -2.67
CA THR A 111 0.39 4.84 -3.71
C THR A 111 1.87 4.69 -4.02
N LYS A 112 2.63 3.99 -3.16
CA LYS A 112 4.10 3.87 -3.19
C LYS A 112 4.82 5.21 -3.15
N LYS A 113 4.16 6.24 -2.60
CA LYS A 113 4.68 7.60 -2.51
C LYS A 113 4.88 8.02 -1.05
N PRO A 114 5.78 8.98 -0.80
CA PRO A 114 5.90 9.58 0.52
C PRO A 114 4.56 10.13 1.02
N LEU A 115 4.38 10.08 2.34
CA LEU A 115 3.28 10.72 3.04
C LEU A 115 3.45 12.25 2.96
N ASN A 116 2.38 12.96 2.58
CA ASN A 116 2.31 14.40 2.68
C ASN A 116 1.95 14.79 4.11
N VAL A 117 2.92 15.37 4.80
CA VAL A 117 2.88 15.62 6.25
C VAL A 117 2.04 16.84 6.62
N ASP A 118 1.85 17.76 5.68
CA ASP A 118 1.03 18.96 5.85
C ASP A 118 -0.46 18.64 5.76
N ASP A 119 -0.83 17.71 4.87
CA ASP A 119 -2.22 17.33 4.60
C ASP A 119 -2.68 16.05 5.32
N SER A 120 -1.78 15.36 6.04
CA SER A 120 -2.10 14.17 6.82
C SER A 120 -2.31 14.53 8.29
N TYR A 121 -3.44 14.12 8.85
CA TYR A 121 -3.82 14.48 10.22
C TYR A 121 -4.72 13.44 10.88
N LEU A 122 -4.68 13.42 12.21
CA LEU A 122 -5.63 12.72 13.06
C LEU A 122 -6.70 13.72 13.51
N GLN A 123 -7.96 13.33 13.40
CA GLN A 123 -9.11 14.14 13.83
C GLN A 123 -9.70 13.55 15.11
N TYR A 124 -9.77 14.36 16.17
CA TYR A 124 -10.41 14.01 17.42
C TYR A 124 -11.79 14.66 17.52
N LYS A 125 -12.72 14.00 18.20
CA LYS A 125 -14.02 14.57 18.56
C LYS A 125 -13.88 15.50 19.75
N ALA A 126 -14.91 16.31 19.98
CA ALA A 126 -15.01 17.19 21.14
C ALA A 126 -15.01 16.47 22.50
N ASP A 127 -15.21 15.15 22.54
CA ASP A 127 -15.08 14.32 23.75
C ASP A 127 -13.63 13.84 24.00
N GLY A 128 -12.71 14.11 23.08
CA GLY A 128 -11.32 13.66 23.12
C GLY A 128 -11.10 12.27 22.52
N THR A 129 -12.11 11.60 21.97
CA THR A 129 -11.95 10.33 21.26
C THR A 129 -11.43 10.55 19.84
N LEU A 130 -10.62 9.61 19.32
CA LEU A 130 -10.20 9.66 17.92
C LEU A 130 -11.39 9.34 17.02
N GLU A 131 -11.60 10.14 15.97
CA GLU A 131 -12.66 9.95 14.98
C GLU A 131 -12.14 9.33 13.69
N THR A 132 -11.15 9.98 13.08
CA THR A 132 -10.58 9.56 11.80
C THR A 132 -9.09 9.85 11.72
N ILE A 133 -8.40 9.12 10.84
CA ILE A 133 -7.04 9.40 10.41
C ILE A 133 -7.06 9.58 8.90
N THR A 134 -6.60 10.75 8.43
CA THR A 134 -6.48 11.06 7.00
C THR A 134 -5.02 10.96 6.59
N LEU A 135 -4.75 10.11 5.60
CA LEU A 135 -3.45 9.93 4.98
C LEU A 135 -3.49 10.49 3.56
N THR A 136 -2.57 11.39 3.26
CA THR A 136 -2.48 12.06 1.96
C THR A 136 -1.10 11.77 1.38
N ASP A 137 -1.02 11.41 0.10
CA ASP A 137 0.26 11.18 -0.58
C ASP A 137 0.86 12.46 -1.17
N THR A 138 2.17 12.49 -1.40
CA THR A 138 2.83 13.59 -2.15
C THR A 138 2.58 13.44 -3.65
N SER A 139 1.34 13.63 -4.09
CA SER A 139 0.93 13.64 -5.50
C SER A 139 0.34 14.99 -5.89
N SER A 140 0.56 15.43 -7.14
CA SER A 140 -0.07 16.65 -7.70
C SER A 140 -1.60 16.57 -7.78
N THR A 141 -2.17 15.37 -7.61
CA THR A 141 -3.59 15.10 -7.40
C THR A 141 -3.68 14.23 -6.16
N ALA A 142 -3.37 14.83 -5.01
CA ALA A 142 -3.29 14.16 -3.74
C ALA A 142 -4.61 13.43 -3.44
N ILE A 143 -4.54 12.10 -3.27
CA ILE A 143 -5.73 11.32 -2.90
C ILE A 143 -5.69 11.18 -1.38
N ALA A 144 -6.43 12.04 -0.68
CA ALA A 144 -6.65 11.89 0.75
C ALA A 144 -7.50 10.65 1.01
N LYS A 145 -6.96 9.70 1.76
CA LYS A 145 -7.71 8.53 2.24
C LYS A 145 -7.96 8.66 3.72
N THR A 146 -9.22 8.62 4.11
CA THR A 146 -9.66 8.73 5.50
C THR A 146 -10.06 7.36 6.01
N TYR A 147 -9.48 6.97 7.15
CA TYR A 147 -9.76 5.73 7.85
C TYR A 147 -10.43 6.04 9.18
N PRO A 148 -11.57 5.41 9.51
CA PRO A 148 -12.23 5.62 10.79
C PRO A 148 -11.40 5.00 11.92
N ALA A 149 -11.46 5.62 13.10
CA ALA A 149 -10.75 5.13 14.28
C ALA A 149 -11.12 3.68 14.64
N SER A 150 -12.36 3.27 14.40
CA SER A 150 -12.80 1.89 14.59
C SER A 150 -12.03 0.90 13.72
N GLU A 151 -11.69 1.24 12.48
CA GLU A 151 -10.91 0.37 11.59
C GLU A 151 -9.43 0.30 12.00
N VAL A 152 -8.87 1.42 12.45
CA VAL A 152 -7.45 1.50 12.84
C VAL A 152 -7.19 0.84 14.20
N ILE A 153 -8.12 0.99 15.14
CA ILE A 153 -7.97 0.48 16.52
C ILE A 153 -8.39 -1.00 16.61
N ALA A 154 -9.42 -1.43 15.86
CA ALA A 154 -9.95 -2.80 15.96
C ALA A 154 -8.96 -3.90 15.56
N VAL A 155 -7.87 -3.59 14.86
CA VAL A 155 -6.82 -4.57 14.49
C VAL A 155 -6.21 -5.25 15.73
N GLU A 156 -6.29 -4.64 16.91
CA GLU A 156 -5.79 -5.22 18.17
C GLU A 156 -6.73 -6.30 18.76
N SER A 157 -8.01 -6.32 18.40
CA SER A 157 -9.01 -7.22 19.00
C SER A 157 -9.11 -8.60 18.33
N THR A 158 -8.40 -8.84 17.22
CA THR A 158 -8.48 -10.07 16.42
C THR A 158 -7.20 -10.91 16.50
N ARG A 159 -6.37 -10.70 17.53
CA ARG A 159 -5.18 -11.51 17.81
C ARG A 159 -5.32 -12.26 19.12
#